data_AF-A0A093IH50-F1
#
_entry.id   AF-A0A093IH50-F1
#
_cell.length_a   1.000
_cell.length_b   1.000
_cell.length_c   1.000
_cell.angle_alpha   90.00
_cell.angle_beta   90.00
_cell.angle_gamma   90.00
#
_symmetry.space_group_name_H-M   'P 1'
#
loop_
_entity.id
_entity.type
_entity.pdbx_description
1 polymer ?
#
loop_
_entity_poly.entity_id
_entity_poly.type
_entity_poly.pdbx_seq_one_letter_code
_entity_poly.pdbx_strand_id
1 'polypeptide(L)'
;IKNILQPGSVDPQTEMILVNAIYFKGVWEKAFKDEDTQAVPFRMTEQESKPVQMMYQFGSFKVAAMAAEKMKILELPYASGALSMLVLLPDDVSGLEQLESAITFEKLMEWTSSNMMEEKKIKVYLPRMKMEEKYNFTSVLMALGMTDLFSSSANLSGISSADSLKMSEVVHEAFVEIYEAGSEVVGSTGSGMEAASVSEEFRADHPFLFLIKHNPTNSILFFGRCFSP
;
A
#
# COMPACT_ATOMS: atom_id res chain seq x y z
N ILE A 1 -14.69 5.04 6.87
CA ILE A 1 -15.50 6.00 6.10
C ILE A 1 -16.87 6.30 6.68
N LYS A 2 -16.84 7.07 7.77
CA LYS A 2 -17.99 7.82 8.33
C LYS A 2 -17.49 9.24 8.62
N ASN A 3 -18.34 10.25 8.52
CA ASN A 3 -18.00 11.64 8.87
C ASN A 3 -16.81 12.23 8.05
N ILE A 4 -16.82 12.03 6.73
CA ILE A 4 -15.80 12.58 5.81
C ILE A 4 -15.71 14.11 5.92
N LEU A 5 -16.83 14.81 6.09
CA LEU A 5 -16.82 16.24 6.37
C LEU A 5 -16.96 16.46 7.87
N GLN A 6 -16.05 17.23 8.46
CA GLN A 6 -16.08 17.54 9.89
C GLN A 6 -17.05 18.69 10.13
N PRO A 7 -17.72 18.75 11.30
CA PRO A 7 -18.52 19.92 11.65
C PRO A 7 -17.70 21.21 11.52
N GLY A 8 -18.23 22.20 10.80
CA GLY A 8 -17.53 23.46 10.52
C GLY A 8 -16.63 23.46 9.28
N SER A 9 -16.50 22.34 8.55
CA SER A 9 -15.82 22.33 7.23
C SER A 9 -16.67 22.91 6.10
N VAL A 10 -17.95 23.20 6.38
CA VAL A 10 -18.89 23.81 5.43
C VAL A 10 -19.53 25.02 6.10
N ASP A 11 -19.56 26.13 5.37
CA ASP A 11 -20.15 27.40 5.80
C ASP A 11 -20.91 28.06 4.62
N PRO A 12 -21.62 29.19 4.84
CA PRO A 12 -22.33 29.88 3.76
C PRO A 12 -21.46 30.43 2.63
N GLN A 13 -20.12 30.42 2.76
CA GLN A 13 -19.17 30.84 1.71
C GLN A 13 -18.60 29.65 0.93
N THR A 14 -18.99 28.42 1.26
CA THR A 14 -18.57 27.21 0.57
C THR A 14 -19.25 27.12 -0.80
N GLU A 15 -18.46 27.07 -1.87
CA GLU A 15 -18.95 27.05 -3.25
C GLU A 15 -19.05 25.62 -3.78
N MET A 16 -17.99 24.81 -3.63
CA MET A 16 -17.96 23.42 -4.08
C MET A 16 -16.95 22.59 -3.29
N ILE A 17 -17.32 21.36 -2.92
CA ILE A 17 -16.42 20.40 -2.28
C ILE A 17 -16.33 19.15 -3.12
N LEU A 18 -15.11 18.66 -3.34
CA LEU A 18 -14.86 17.35 -3.93
C LEU A 18 -14.56 16.35 -2.82
N VAL A 19 -15.39 15.32 -2.71
CA VAL A 19 -15.17 14.19 -1.81
C VAL A 19 -14.83 12.95 -2.63
N ASN A 20 -13.71 12.32 -2.31
CA ASN A 20 -13.35 11.01 -2.84
C ASN A 20 -13.08 10.05 -1.68
N ALA A 21 -13.72 8.89 -1.70
CA ALA A 21 -13.57 7.86 -0.69
C ALA A 21 -13.39 6.51 -1.37
N ILE A 22 -12.38 5.76 -0.97
CA ILE A 22 -12.05 4.47 -1.58
C ILE A 22 -11.75 3.41 -0.51
N TYR A 23 -12.25 2.20 -0.74
CA TYR A 23 -12.11 1.06 0.16
C TYR A 23 -11.57 -0.13 -0.62
N PHE A 24 -10.57 -0.80 -0.08
CA PHE A 24 -10.04 -2.03 -0.64
C PHE A 24 -10.05 -3.17 0.37
N LYS A 25 -10.64 -4.28 -0.09
CA LYS A 25 -10.58 -5.60 0.56
C LYS A 25 -10.48 -6.66 -0.52
N GLY A 26 -9.26 -7.12 -0.75
CA GLY A 26 -8.98 -8.22 -1.66
C GLY A 26 -8.92 -9.56 -0.92
N VAL A 27 -9.02 -10.65 -1.68
CA VAL A 27 -8.68 -12.00 -1.22
C VAL A 27 -7.44 -12.46 -1.99
N TRP A 28 -6.48 -13.05 -1.29
CA TRP A 28 -5.25 -13.53 -1.90
C TRP A 28 -5.50 -14.66 -2.90
N GLU A 29 -4.62 -14.83 -3.89
CA GLU A 29 -4.58 -16.07 -4.65
C GLU A 29 -4.23 -17.24 -3.71
N LYS A 30 -3.16 -17.08 -2.93
CA LYS A 30 -2.70 -18.02 -1.90
C LYS A 30 -2.96 -17.45 -0.50
N ALA A 31 -3.92 -18.04 0.20
CA ALA A 31 -4.33 -17.67 1.54
C ALA A 31 -3.22 -17.92 2.57
N PHE A 32 -3.13 -17.01 3.53
CA PHE A 32 -2.47 -17.31 4.80
C PHE A 32 -3.44 -18.11 5.67
N LYS A 33 -2.94 -18.97 6.56
CA LYS A 33 -3.81 -19.67 7.50
C LYS A 33 -3.88 -18.92 8.82
N ASP A 34 -5.06 -18.77 9.37
CA ASP A 34 -5.26 -18.12 10.68
C ASP A 34 -4.48 -18.83 11.79
N GLU A 35 -4.29 -20.15 11.70
CA GLU A 35 -3.53 -20.95 12.68
C GLU A 35 -2.01 -20.67 12.65
N ASP A 36 -1.50 -20.16 11.54
CA ASP A 36 -0.09 -19.82 11.34
C ASP A 36 0.21 -18.37 11.75
N THR A 37 -0.82 -17.56 12.03
CA THR A 37 -0.68 -16.16 12.44
C THR A 37 -0.32 -16.05 13.92
N GLN A 38 0.77 -15.36 14.23
CA GLN A 38 1.31 -15.26 15.59
C GLN A 38 1.68 -13.82 15.96
N ALA A 39 1.72 -13.53 17.26
CA ALA A 39 2.23 -12.26 17.75
C ALA A 39 3.76 -12.20 17.59
N VAL A 40 4.25 -11.28 16.77
CA VAL A 40 5.69 -11.09 16.47
C VAL A 40 6.04 -9.61 16.68
N PRO A 41 7.24 -9.29 17.19
CA PRO A 41 7.69 -7.90 17.28
C PRO A 41 7.84 -7.27 15.88
N PHE A 42 7.18 -6.14 15.66
CA PHE A 42 7.44 -5.23 14.55
C PHE A 42 8.36 -4.11 15.02
N ARG A 43 9.55 -4.02 14.44
CA ARG A 43 10.60 -3.05 14.78
C ARG A 43 10.31 -1.75 14.03
N MET A 44 9.68 -0.79 14.71
CA MET A 44 9.38 0.52 14.13
C MET A 44 10.65 1.37 14.01
N THR A 45 11.58 1.19 14.97
CA THR A 45 12.93 1.77 14.96
C THR A 45 13.91 0.76 15.55
N GLU A 46 15.21 1.09 15.60
CA GLU A 46 16.24 0.27 16.27
C GLU A 46 15.96 0.07 17.77
N GLN A 47 15.24 1.00 18.41
CA GLN A 47 14.97 0.97 19.85
C GLN A 47 13.52 0.64 20.19
N GLU A 48 12.60 0.79 19.23
CA GLU A 48 11.16 0.66 19.46
C GLU A 48 10.58 -0.50 18.66
N SER A 49 9.90 -1.41 19.36
CA SER A 49 9.15 -2.50 18.75
C SER A 49 7.79 -2.67 19.41
N LYS A 50 6.81 -3.14 18.63
CA LYS A 50 5.44 -3.41 19.08
C LYS A 50 5.02 -4.80 18.62
N PRO A 51 4.35 -5.61 19.45
CA PRO A 51 3.79 -6.87 19.00
C PRO A 51 2.67 -6.62 17.98
N VAL A 52 2.72 -7.33 16.85
CA VAL A 52 1.68 -7.31 15.80
C VAL A 52 1.27 -8.73 15.45
N GLN A 53 0.07 -8.91 14.90
CA GLN A 53 -0.35 -10.19 14.34
C GLN A 53 0.35 -10.39 12.99
N MET A 54 1.37 -11.23 12.97
CA MET A 54 2.16 -11.55 11.79
C MET A 54 1.62 -12.81 11.13
N MET A 55 1.10 -12.66 9.92
CA MET A 55 0.67 -13.78 9.09
C MET A 55 1.90 -14.49 8.52
N TYR A 56 1.80 -15.81 8.34
CA TYR A 56 2.86 -16.62 7.78
C TYR A 56 2.34 -17.56 6.70
N GLN A 57 3.11 -17.70 5.61
CA GLN A 57 2.95 -18.81 4.68
C GLN A 57 4.26 -19.17 4.01
N PHE A 58 4.31 -20.38 3.45
CA PHE A 58 5.40 -20.84 2.59
C PHE A 58 4.83 -21.17 1.21
N GLY A 59 5.42 -20.61 0.15
CA GLY A 59 4.91 -20.79 -1.20
C GLY A 59 5.81 -20.20 -2.27
N SER A 60 5.42 -20.42 -3.52
CA SER A 60 6.07 -19.83 -4.70
C SER A 60 5.56 -18.42 -4.94
N PHE A 61 6.44 -17.42 -4.90
CA PHE A 61 6.13 -16.01 -5.12
C PHE A 61 7.21 -15.36 -5.96
N LYS A 62 6.86 -14.28 -6.66
CA LYS A 62 7.84 -13.46 -7.37
C LYS A 62 8.52 -12.51 -6.40
N VAL A 63 9.84 -12.52 -6.43
CA VAL A 63 10.68 -11.66 -5.60
C VAL A 63 11.83 -11.06 -6.39
N ALA A 64 12.24 -9.86 -6.00
CA ALA A 64 13.48 -9.24 -6.45
C ALA A 64 14.32 -8.84 -5.23
N ALA A 65 15.63 -9.06 -5.31
CA ALA A 65 16.59 -8.57 -4.33
C ALA A 65 17.46 -7.50 -4.98
N MET A 66 17.35 -6.27 -4.49
CA MET A 66 17.97 -5.10 -5.07
C MET A 66 19.17 -4.70 -4.22
N ALA A 67 20.34 -5.27 -4.53
CA ALA A 67 21.54 -5.08 -3.73
C ALA A 67 22.06 -3.62 -3.73
N ALA A 68 21.85 -2.87 -4.82
CA ALA A 68 22.26 -1.48 -4.91
C ALA A 68 21.38 -0.56 -4.04
N GLU A 69 20.09 -0.84 -3.98
CA GLU A 69 19.09 -0.13 -3.20
C GLU A 69 18.93 -0.65 -1.77
N LYS A 70 19.58 -1.78 -1.44
CA LYS A 70 19.46 -2.48 -0.15
C LYS A 70 18.00 -2.74 0.24
N MET A 71 17.27 -3.40 -0.66
CA MET A 71 15.88 -3.75 -0.41
C MET A 71 15.48 -5.04 -1.12
N LYS A 72 14.34 -5.58 -0.72
CA LYS A 72 13.66 -6.70 -1.38
C LYS A 72 12.27 -6.27 -1.80
N ILE A 73 11.80 -6.83 -2.91
CA ILE A 73 10.44 -6.66 -3.39
C ILE A 73 9.77 -8.02 -3.42
N LEU A 74 8.54 -8.08 -2.91
CA LEU A 74 7.67 -9.25 -2.97
C LEU A 74 6.39 -8.90 -3.72
N GLU A 75 5.98 -9.77 -4.65
CA GLU A 75 4.66 -9.71 -5.28
C GLU A 75 3.72 -10.79 -4.70
N LEU A 76 2.59 -10.33 -4.18
CA LEU A 76 1.48 -11.14 -3.67
C LEU A 76 0.26 -10.95 -4.57
N PRO A 77 -0.06 -11.92 -5.44
CA PRO A 77 -1.25 -11.85 -6.30
C PRO A 77 -2.54 -11.96 -5.48
N TYR A 78 -3.54 -11.17 -5.87
CA TYR A 78 -4.93 -11.38 -5.43
C TYR A 78 -5.61 -12.43 -6.32
N ALA A 79 -6.73 -12.99 -5.84
CA ALA A 79 -7.54 -13.92 -6.61
C ALA A 79 -7.94 -13.31 -7.97
N SER A 80 -8.08 -14.16 -8.99
CA SER A 80 -8.22 -13.83 -10.43
C SER A 80 -6.96 -13.32 -11.14
N GLY A 81 -5.88 -12.97 -10.42
CA GLY A 81 -4.63 -12.50 -11.03
C GLY A 81 -4.68 -11.11 -11.67
N ALA A 82 -5.83 -10.40 -11.59
CA ALA A 82 -5.96 -9.05 -12.13
C ALA A 82 -5.24 -7.99 -11.28
N LEU A 83 -5.09 -8.23 -9.98
CA LEU A 83 -4.43 -7.34 -9.03
C LEU A 83 -3.28 -8.06 -8.32
N SER A 84 -2.25 -7.30 -7.96
CA SER A 84 -1.18 -7.75 -7.06
C SER A 84 -0.86 -6.68 -6.03
N MET A 85 -0.52 -7.09 -4.82
CA MET A 85 0.20 -6.25 -3.86
C MET A 85 1.70 -6.42 -4.08
N LEU A 86 2.43 -5.31 -4.18
CA LEU A 86 3.88 -5.31 -4.10
C LEU A 86 4.28 -4.76 -2.72
N VAL A 87 5.24 -5.40 -2.08
CA VAL A 87 5.85 -4.96 -0.81
C VAL A 87 7.31 -4.67 -1.06
N LEU A 88 7.73 -3.43 -0.85
CA LEU A 88 9.12 -2.98 -0.96
C LEU A 88 9.66 -2.81 0.46
N LEU A 89 10.54 -3.73 0.85
CA LEU A 89 11.08 -3.86 2.19
C LEU A 89 12.58 -3.55 2.17
N PRO A 90 13.03 -2.45 2.82
CA PRO A 90 14.45 -2.19 3.01
C PRO A 90 15.14 -3.35 3.75
N ASP A 91 16.45 -3.53 3.57
CA ASP A 91 17.20 -4.55 4.32
C ASP A 91 17.41 -4.13 5.80
N ASP A 92 17.53 -2.81 6.05
CA ASP A 92 17.75 -2.21 7.36
C ASP A 92 16.46 -1.55 7.89
N VAL A 93 16.21 -1.62 9.20
CA VAL A 93 15.00 -1.05 9.86
C VAL A 93 14.84 0.45 9.59
N SER A 94 15.95 1.19 9.53
CA SER A 94 15.96 2.63 9.22
C SER A 94 16.04 2.96 7.72
N GLY A 95 16.02 1.94 6.84
CA GLY A 95 16.28 2.09 5.40
C GLY A 95 15.13 2.75 4.60
N LEU A 96 13.97 2.95 5.23
CA LEU A 96 12.77 3.40 4.55
C LEU A 96 12.89 4.84 4.01
N GLU A 97 13.58 5.72 4.73
CA GLU A 97 13.77 7.12 4.30
C GLU A 97 14.58 7.22 2.99
N GLN A 98 15.62 6.39 2.85
CA GLN A 98 16.41 6.32 1.63
C GLN A 98 15.57 5.77 0.47
N LEU A 99 14.72 4.78 0.73
CA LEU A 99 13.80 4.24 -0.27
C LEU A 99 12.77 5.28 -0.72
N GLU A 100 12.14 6.01 0.19
CA GLU A 100 11.18 7.08 -0.10
C GLU A 100 11.81 8.23 -0.91
N SER A 101 13.06 8.57 -0.61
CA SER A 101 13.79 9.60 -1.36
C SER A 101 14.23 9.13 -2.75
N ALA A 102 14.43 7.81 -2.91
CA ALA A 102 14.94 7.23 -4.14
C ALA A 102 13.83 6.82 -5.11
N ILE A 103 12.62 6.53 -4.64
CA ILE A 103 11.55 5.97 -5.47
C ILE A 103 11.04 6.98 -6.50
N THR A 104 11.00 6.55 -7.76
CA THR A 104 10.36 7.26 -8.87
C THR A 104 9.51 6.28 -9.67
N PHE A 105 8.69 6.77 -10.59
CA PHE A 105 7.92 5.91 -11.46
C PHE A 105 8.82 5.00 -12.31
N GLU A 106 9.90 5.54 -12.87
CA GLU A 106 10.84 4.81 -13.73
C GLU A 106 11.52 3.67 -12.96
N LYS A 107 12.03 3.98 -11.76
CA LYS A 107 12.65 2.99 -10.87
C LYS A 107 11.67 1.91 -10.45
N LEU A 108 10.46 2.29 -10.07
CA LEU A 108 9.44 1.32 -9.68
C LEU A 108 9.13 0.36 -10.83
N MET A 109 9.00 0.86 -12.05
CA MET A 109 8.77 0.03 -13.25
C MET A 109 9.97 -0.87 -13.57
N GLU A 110 11.19 -0.39 -13.37
CA GLU A 110 12.42 -1.18 -13.54
C GLU A 110 12.49 -2.32 -12.51
N TRP A 111 12.37 -1.99 -11.22
CA TRP A 111 12.50 -2.92 -10.10
C TRP A 111 11.42 -4.01 -10.11
N THR A 112 10.24 -3.71 -10.67
CA THR A 112 9.10 -4.64 -10.73
C THR A 112 8.93 -5.30 -12.10
N SER A 113 9.89 -5.10 -13.02
CA SER A 113 9.88 -5.71 -14.33
C SER A 113 10.02 -7.23 -14.28
N SER A 114 9.53 -7.91 -15.32
CA SER A 114 9.63 -9.38 -15.44
C SER A 114 11.05 -9.92 -15.42
N ASN A 115 12.05 -9.09 -15.74
CA ASN A 115 13.45 -9.49 -15.78
C ASN A 115 14.11 -9.41 -14.39
N MET A 116 13.55 -8.59 -13.49
CA MET A 116 14.06 -8.44 -12.11
C MET A 116 13.35 -9.37 -11.13
N MET A 117 12.08 -9.66 -11.37
CA MET A 117 11.23 -10.45 -10.48
C MET A 117 11.33 -11.94 -10.81
N GLU A 118 11.97 -12.71 -9.92
CA GLU A 118 12.15 -14.15 -10.06
C GLU A 118 11.14 -14.91 -9.19
N GLU A 119 10.53 -15.96 -9.75
CA GLU A 119 9.64 -16.83 -8.98
C GLU A 119 10.45 -17.83 -8.12
N LYS A 120 10.25 -17.79 -6.80
CA LYS A 120 10.97 -18.61 -5.82
C LYS A 120 10.04 -19.15 -4.73
N LYS A 121 10.35 -20.35 -4.24
CA LYS A 121 9.74 -20.88 -3.00
C LYS A 121 10.38 -20.18 -1.80
N ILE A 122 9.61 -19.40 -1.06
CA ILE A 122 10.09 -18.61 0.08
C ILE A 122 9.11 -18.64 1.24
N LYS A 123 9.61 -18.31 2.43
CA LYS A 123 8.80 -18.01 3.62
C LYS A 123 8.37 -16.55 3.58
N VAL A 124 7.07 -16.28 3.68
CA VAL A 124 6.52 -14.92 3.70
C VAL A 124 5.95 -14.63 5.08
N TYR A 125 6.40 -13.54 5.69
CA TYR A 125 5.81 -12.97 6.88
C TYR A 125 5.31 -11.57 6.57
N LEU A 126 4.01 -11.34 6.77
CA LEU A 126 3.34 -10.07 6.50
C LEU A 126 2.40 -9.75 7.65
N PRO A 127 2.43 -8.54 8.23
CA PRO A 127 1.51 -8.21 9.31
C PRO A 127 0.08 -8.11 8.79
N ARG A 128 -0.90 -8.47 9.63
CA ARG A 128 -2.27 -7.98 9.44
C ARG A 128 -2.24 -6.45 9.52
N MET A 129 -2.90 -5.79 8.59
CA MET A 129 -2.92 -4.33 8.53
C MET A 129 -4.34 -3.83 8.37
N LYS A 130 -4.65 -2.74 9.06
CA LYS A 130 -5.87 -1.97 8.84
C LYS A 130 -5.52 -0.50 8.80
N MET A 131 -5.49 0.06 7.59
CA MET A 131 -5.10 1.44 7.36
C MET A 131 -6.33 2.25 6.96
N GLU A 132 -6.54 3.37 7.64
CA GLU A 132 -7.58 4.34 7.34
C GLU A 132 -6.96 5.72 7.44
N GLU A 133 -6.78 6.37 6.30
CA GLU A 133 -6.14 7.68 6.22
C GLU A 133 -7.03 8.66 5.50
N LYS A 134 -7.04 9.90 6.01
CA LYS A 134 -7.86 10.98 5.49
C LYS A 134 -7.00 12.21 5.26
N TYR A 135 -7.05 12.72 4.05
CA TYR A 135 -6.28 13.87 3.60
C TYR A 135 -7.20 14.98 3.12
N ASN A 136 -6.88 16.21 3.49
CA ASN A 136 -7.33 17.39 2.76
C ASN A 136 -6.28 17.68 1.68
N PHE A 137 -6.65 17.40 0.43
CA PHE A 137 -5.77 17.57 -0.73
C PHE A 137 -5.70 19.00 -1.23
N THR A 138 -6.47 19.95 -0.70
CA THR A 138 -6.38 21.35 -1.11
C THR A 138 -4.95 21.88 -0.98
N SER A 139 -4.32 21.71 0.19
CA SER A 139 -2.94 22.16 0.41
C SER A 139 -1.92 21.41 -0.44
N VAL A 140 -2.10 20.09 -0.59
CA VAL A 140 -1.23 19.23 -1.40
C VAL A 140 -1.27 19.62 -2.88
N LEU A 141 -2.47 19.76 -3.45
CA LEU A 141 -2.66 20.12 -4.86
C LEU A 141 -2.17 21.54 -5.15
N MET A 142 -2.37 22.48 -4.23
CA MET A 142 -1.80 23.82 -4.34
C MET A 142 -0.27 23.80 -4.34
N ALA A 143 0.35 23.01 -3.46
CA ALA A 143 1.81 22.85 -3.42
C ALA A 143 2.36 22.20 -4.70
N LEU A 144 1.57 21.36 -5.37
CA LEU A 144 1.87 20.78 -6.69
C LEU A 144 1.58 21.73 -7.87
N GLY A 145 1.09 22.95 -7.60
CA GLY A 145 0.89 24.00 -8.60
C GLY A 145 -0.56 24.24 -9.03
N MET A 146 -1.52 23.45 -8.56
CA MET A 146 -2.95 23.64 -8.85
C MET A 146 -3.55 24.73 -7.96
N THR A 147 -3.18 25.99 -8.19
CA THR A 147 -3.59 27.12 -7.33
C THR A 147 -4.89 27.78 -7.79
N ASP A 148 -5.07 27.99 -9.10
CA ASP A 148 -6.25 28.67 -9.67
C ASP A 148 -7.57 28.00 -9.27
N LEU A 149 -7.61 26.67 -9.23
CA LEU A 149 -8.80 25.86 -8.90
C LEU A 149 -9.42 26.24 -7.55
N PHE A 150 -8.60 26.68 -6.59
CA PHE A 150 -9.01 27.02 -5.22
C PHE A 150 -9.16 28.53 -4.98
N SER A 151 -9.01 29.34 -6.03
CA SER A 151 -8.97 30.79 -5.95
C SER A 151 -10.11 31.44 -6.75
N SER A 152 -10.27 32.76 -6.64
CA SER A 152 -11.23 33.51 -7.46
C SER A 152 -10.84 33.57 -8.95
N SER A 153 -9.65 33.09 -9.33
CA SER A 153 -9.22 32.93 -10.73
C SER A 153 -9.73 31.64 -11.37
N ALA A 154 -10.41 30.76 -10.63
CA ALA A 154 -10.90 29.48 -11.13
C ALA A 154 -11.81 29.67 -12.35
N ASN A 155 -11.49 29.01 -13.46
CA ASN A 155 -12.38 28.95 -14.62
C ASN A 155 -13.08 27.59 -14.67
N LEU A 156 -14.27 27.54 -14.07
CA LEU A 156 -15.14 26.35 -14.03
C LEU A 156 -16.42 26.54 -14.88
N SER A 157 -16.32 27.33 -15.95
CA SER A 157 -17.43 27.65 -16.86
C SER A 157 -18.11 26.43 -17.51
N GLY A 158 -17.39 25.31 -17.63
CA GLY A 158 -17.94 24.04 -18.09
C GLY A 158 -18.85 23.33 -17.07
N ILE A 159 -18.82 23.74 -15.80
CA ILE A 159 -19.67 23.20 -14.73
C ILE A 159 -20.84 24.13 -14.45
N SER A 160 -20.59 25.44 -14.37
CA SER A 160 -21.61 26.45 -14.08
C SER A 160 -21.31 27.77 -14.79
N SER A 161 -22.36 28.52 -15.13
CA SER A 161 -22.25 29.88 -15.67
C SER A 161 -21.98 30.95 -14.59
N ALA A 162 -21.85 30.56 -13.33
CA ALA A 162 -21.58 31.49 -12.22
C ALA A 162 -20.08 31.81 -12.12
N ASP A 163 -19.75 33.10 -12.11
CA ASP A 163 -18.35 33.59 -12.11
C ASP A 163 -17.61 33.36 -10.77
N SER A 164 -18.32 33.02 -9.69
CA SER A 164 -17.72 32.79 -8.36
C SER A 164 -17.37 31.33 -8.08
N LEU A 165 -17.72 30.39 -8.97
CA LEU A 165 -17.55 28.97 -8.70
C LEU A 165 -16.06 28.61 -8.63
N LYS A 166 -15.65 28.08 -7.48
CA LYS A 166 -14.29 27.56 -7.23
C LYS A 166 -14.37 26.30 -6.36
N MET A 167 -13.26 25.58 -6.28
CA MET A 167 -13.11 24.48 -5.33
C MET A 167 -12.82 25.04 -3.94
N SER A 168 -13.68 24.78 -2.96
CA SER A 168 -13.47 25.14 -1.56
C SER A 168 -12.59 24.11 -0.86
N GLU A 169 -12.87 22.82 -1.05
CA GLU A 169 -12.13 21.74 -0.40
C GLU A 169 -12.08 20.48 -1.27
N VAL A 170 -10.96 19.76 -1.23
CA VAL A 170 -10.83 18.40 -1.77
C VAL A 170 -10.47 17.47 -0.63
N VAL A 171 -11.36 16.53 -0.32
CA VAL A 171 -11.15 15.54 0.74
C VAL A 171 -11.01 14.15 0.12
N HIS A 172 -9.94 13.45 0.50
CA HIS A 172 -9.69 12.07 0.13
C HIS A 172 -9.59 11.19 1.36
N GLU A 173 -10.36 10.10 1.41
CA GLU A 173 -10.29 9.10 2.47
C GLU A 173 -10.08 7.71 1.86
N ALA A 174 -9.02 7.04 2.30
CA ALA A 174 -8.66 5.71 1.81
C ALA A 174 -8.63 4.70 2.95
N PHE A 175 -9.19 3.53 2.68
CA PHE A 175 -9.17 2.40 3.61
C PHE A 175 -8.62 1.14 2.93
N VAL A 176 -7.67 0.47 3.60
CA VAL A 176 -7.09 -0.81 3.17
C VAL A 176 -7.08 -1.79 4.34
N GLU A 177 -7.63 -2.98 4.14
CA GLU A 177 -7.56 -4.08 5.10
C GLU A 177 -6.84 -5.29 4.50
N ILE A 178 -5.74 -5.68 5.14
CA ILE A 178 -4.89 -6.82 4.79
C ILE A 178 -5.02 -7.88 5.89
N TYR A 179 -5.48 -9.06 5.50
CA TYR A 179 -5.80 -10.19 6.38
C TYR A 179 -5.62 -11.50 5.60
N GLU A 180 -5.86 -12.63 6.25
CA GLU A 180 -5.45 -13.95 5.79
C GLU A 180 -6.18 -14.47 4.55
N ALA A 181 -7.42 -14.03 4.34
CA ALA A 181 -8.32 -14.72 3.42
C ALA A 181 -7.77 -14.74 1.98
N GLY A 182 -7.85 -15.93 1.38
CA GLY A 182 -7.49 -16.17 0.00
C GLY A 182 -8.29 -17.30 -0.61
N SER A 183 -8.11 -17.52 -1.91
CA SER A 183 -8.86 -18.51 -2.70
C SER A 183 -8.29 -19.93 -2.52
N GLU A 184 -6.97 -20.06 -2.47
CA GLU A 184 -6.29 -21.34 -2.32
C GLU A 184 -5.54 -21.41 -0.99
N VAL A 185 -5.73 -22.48 -0.23
CA VAL A 185 -4.97 -22.70 1.02
C VAL A 185 -3.79 -23.61 0.71
N VAL A 186 -2.57 -23.19 1.02
CA VAL A 186 -1.37 -24.01 0.81
C VAL A 186 -1.37 -25.21 1.79
N GLY A 187 -1.42 -26.43 1.25
CA GLY A 187 -1.65 -27.68 1.98
C GLY A 187 -0.57 -28.05 3.01
N SER A 188 -1.01 -28.53 4.18
CA SER A 188 -0.24 -28.68 5.43
C SER A 188 0.69 -29.91 5.56
N THR A 189 0.73 -30.86 4.61
CA THR A 189 1.45 -32.13 4.84
C THR A 189 2.70 -32.36 4.00
N GLY A 190 2.91 -31.64 2.89
CA GLY A 190 4.18 -31.62 2.13
C GLY A 190 4.99 -30.33 2.33
N SER A 191 4.33 -29.25 2.72
CA SER A 191 4.92 -27.92 2.89
C SER A 191 5.90 -27.86 4.06
N GLY A 192 5.67 -28.59 5.16
CA GLY A 192 6.53 -28.51 6.36
C GLY A 192 7.97 -29.00 6.15
N MET A 193 8.16 -30.11 5.41
CA MET A 193 9.50 -30.63 5.10
C MET A 193 10.24 -29.75 4.07
N GLU A 194 9.53 -29.23 3.08
CA GLU A 194 10.11 -28.28 2.12
C GLU A 194 10.46 -26.95 2.80
N ALA A 195 9.56 -26.42 3.64
CA ALA A 195 9.79 -25.20 4.41
C ALA A 195 10.96 -25.33 5.39
N ALA A 196 11.19 -26.50 5.98
CA ALA A 196 12.36 -26.74 6.82
C ALA A 196 13.69 -26.70 6.03
N SER A 197 13.64 -27.01 4.72
CA SER A 197 14.80 -27.06 3.84
C SER A 197 15.09 -25.72 3.14
N VAL A 198 14.09 -24.84 3.03
CA VAL A 198 14.25 -23.48 2.47
C VAL A 198 14.65 -22.48 3.55
N SER A 199 15.80 -21.82 3.35
CA SER A 199 16.29 -20.75 4.22
C SER A 199 15.83 -19.35 3.80
N GLU A 200 15.39 -19.18 2.55
CA GLU A 200 15.01 -17.87 2.01
C GLU A 200 13.67 -17.39 2.56
N GLU A 201 13.68 -16.15 3.09
CA GLU A 201 12.50 -15.50 3.66
C GLU A 201 12.37 -14.04 3.25
N PHE A 202 11.11 -13.61 3.16
CA PHE A 202 10.69 -12.23 3.10
C PHE A 202 9.91 -11.93 4.38
N ARG A 203 10.49 -11.14 5.28
CA ARG A 203 9.94 -10.85 6.60
C ARG A 203 9.68 -9.36 6.76
N ALA A 204 8.43 -8.94 6.54
CA ALA A 204 8.02 -7.56 6.71
C ALA A 204 7.76 -7.21 8.19
N ASP A 205 8.81 -7.25 9.02
CA ASP A 205 8.76 -6.99 10.47
C ASP A 205 9.29 -5.61 10.88
N HIS A 206 9.40 -4.69 9.93
CA HIS A 206 9.85 -3.30 10.11
C HIS A 206 9.30 -2.45 8.97
N PRO A 207 9.38 -1.09 9.03
CA PRO A 207 8.69 -0.22 8.08
C PRO A 207 8.96 -0.52 6.61
N PHE A 208 7.89 -0.56 5.81
CA PHE A 208 7.95 -0.87 4.38
C PHE A 208 6.98 -0.01 3.56
N LEU A 209 7.23 0.07 2.25
CA LEU A 209 6.26 0.59 1.29
C LEU A 209 5.47 -0.57 0.70
N PHE A 210 4.22 -0.31 0.38
CA PHE A 210 3.41 -1.24 -0.41
C PHE A 210 2.59 -0.50 -1.44
N LEU A 211 2.20 -1.23 -2.47
CA LEU A 211 1.24 -0.74 -3.45
C LEU A 211 0.37 -1.88 -3.96
N ILE A 212 -0.83 -1.54 -4.42
CA ILE A 212 -1.74 -2.47 -5.09
C ILE A 212 -1.84 -2.01 -6.53
N LYS A 213 -1.45 -2.87 -7.47
CA LYS A 213 -1.47 -2.57 -8.91
C LYS A 213 -2.50 -3.41 -9.66
N HIS A 214 -3.06 -2.83 -10.71
CA HIS A 214 -3.80 -3.55 -11.73
C HIS A 214 -2.81 -4.10 -12.77
N ASN A 215 -2.67 -5.43 -12.80
CA ASN A 215 -1.65 -6.13 -13.58
C ASN A 215 -1.77 -5.89 -15.10
N PRO A 216 -2.96 -5.88 -15.72
CA PRO A 216 -3.08 -5.65 -17.16
C PRO A 216 -2.62 -4.26 -17.63
N THR A 217 -2.77 -3.22 -16.80
CA THR A 217 -2.47 -1.83 -17.18
C THR A 217 -1.27 -1.23 -16.44
N ASN A 218 -0.69 -1.96 -15.49
CA ASN A 218 0.32 -1.47 -14.53
C ASN A 218 -0.12 -0.21 -13.76
N SER A 219 -1.43 0.02 -13.61
CA SER A 219 -1.95 1.17 -12.87
C SER A 219 -1.86 0.93 -11.37
N ILE A 220 -1.33 1.90 -10.63
CA ILE A 220 -1.30 1.87 -9.16
C ILE A 220 -2.67 2.31 -8.65
N LEU A 221 -3.33 1.43 -7.89
CA LEU A 221 -4.64 1.68 -7.29
C LEU A 221 -4.50 2.22 -5.86
N PHE A 222 -3.53 1.68 -5.12
CA PHE A 222 -3.20 2.11 -3.76
C PHE A 222 -1.69 2.17 -3.61
N PHE A 223 -1.22 3.14 -2.84
CA PHE A 223 0.17 3.27 -2.46
C PHE A 223 0.22 3.70 -1.00
N GLY A 224 1.07 3.08 -0.19
CA GLY A 224 1.11 3.34 1.23
C GLY A 224 2.43 2.99 1.89
N ARG A 225 2.63 3.62 3.03
CA ARG A 225 3.71 3.33 3.96
C ARG A 225 3.15 2.63 5.18
N CYS A 226 3.66 1.46 5.52
CA CYS A 226 3.35 0.80 6.77
C CYS A 226 4.49 1.05 7.76
N PHE A 227 4.29 1.99 8.69
CA PHE A 227 5.25 2.24 9.79
C PHE A 227 4.85 1.52 11.08
N SER A 228 3.54 1.38 11.33
CA SER A 228 2.97 0.60 12.44
C SER A 228 1.68 -0.07 11.93
N PRO A 229 1.68 -1.41 11.78
CA PRO A 229 0.51 -2.17 11.29
C PRO A 229 -0.75 -2.08 12.18
#